data_AF-A0A4Z0A9X6-F1
#
_entry.id   AF-A0A4Z0A9X6-F1
#
_cell.length_a   1.000
_cell.length_b   1.000
_cell.length_c   1.000
_cell.angle_alpha   90.00
_cell.angle_beta   90.00
_cell.angle_gamma   90.00
#
_symmetry.space_group_name_H-M   'P 1'
#
loop_
_entity.id
_entity.type
_entity.pdbx_description
1 polymer ?
#
loop_
_entity_poly.entity_id
_entity_poly.type
_entity_poly.pdbx_seq_one_letter_code
_entity_poly.pdbx_strand_id
1 'polypeptide(L)'
;VVVTGQRKSLALSKAIEEGVNHLWTLSALQNHPWALIVVDEDATAELHVKTVKYFKSIERVQDEVEQRHDLLRQQGIADEDNQVGSME
;
A
#
# COMPACT_ATOMS: atom_id res chain seq x y z
N VAL A 1 1.58 8.98 -3.52
CA VAL A 1 0.73 9.31 -4.70
C VAL A 1 -0.72 9.04 -4.36
N VAL A 2 -1.67 9.83 -4.90
CA VAL A 2 -3.11 9.61 -4.67
C VAL A 2 -3.81 9.37 -6.02
N VAL A 3 -4.60 8.31 -6.12
CA VAL A 3 -5.31 7.92 -7.33
C VAL A 3 -6.79 7.75 -7.00
N THR A 4 -7.63 8.50 -7.71
CA THR A 4 -9.08 8.49 -7.50
C THR A 4 -9.85 8.38 -8.80
N GLY A 5 -10.94 7.62 -8.77
CA GLY A 5 -11.90 7.46 -9.84
C GLY A 5 -11.47 6.49 -10.94
N GLN A 6 -12.47 5.85 -11.54
CA GLN A 6 -12.32 4.79 -12.52
C GLN A 6 -11.47 5.16 -13.75
N ARG A 7 -11.42 6.43 -14.18
CA ARG A 7 -10.60 6.83 -15.34
C ARG A 7 -9.09 6.60 -15.15
N LYS A 8 -8.63 6.45 -13.90
CA LYS A 8 -7.22 6.23 -13.57
C LYS A 8 -6.88 4.75 -13.34
N SER A 9 -7.86 3.85 -13.39
CA SER A 9 -7.68 2.43 -13.05
C SER A 9 -6.67 1.73 -13.97
N LEU A 10 -6.74 2.01 -15.27
CA LEU A 10 -5.79 1.45 -16.24
C LEU A 10 -4.35 1.86 -15.93
N ALA A 11 -4.13 3.15 -15.68
CA ALA A 11 -2.79 3.66 -15.35
C ALA A 11 -2.25 3.04 -14.06
N LEU A 12 -3.12 2.80 -13.08
CA LEU A 12 -2.76 2.14 -11.83
C LEU A 12 -2.39 0.67 -12.04
N SER A 13 -3.18 -0.09 -12.81
CA SER A 13 -2.87 -1.49 -13.14
C SER A 13 -1.52 -1.61 -13.87
N LYS A 14 -1.27 -0.75 -14.86
CA LYS A 14 0.02 -0.69 -15.58
C LYS A 14 1.20 -0.35 -14.67
N ALA A 15 0.98 0.47 -13.64
CA ALA A 15 2.05 0.89 -12.74
C ALA A 15 2.36 -0.13 -11.64
N ILE A 16 1.42 -1.00 -11.27
CA ILE A 16 1.57 -1.95 -10.14
C ILE A 16 1.79 -3.39 -10.62
N GLU A 17 1.09 -3.81 -11.67
CA GLU A 17 1.05 -5.22 -12.09
C GLU A 17 1.97 -5.53 -13.28
N GLU A 18 2.34 -4.51 -14.05
CA GLU A 18 3.31 -4.63 -15.15
C GLU A 18 4.68 -4.08 -14.76
N GLY A 19 5.70 -4.35 -15.59
CA GLY A 19 7.06 -3.90 -15.34
C GLY A 19 7.26 -2.39 -15.58
N VAL A 20 8.38 -1.88 -15.06
CA VAL A 20 8.80 -0.48 -15.25
C VAL A 20 8.89 -0.12 -16.73
N ASN A 21 8.14 0.90 -17.14
CA ASN A 21 8.03 1.34 -18.53
C ASN A 21 7.91 2.87 -18.63
N HIS A 22 8.65 3.46 -19.58
CA HIS A 22 8.64 4.90 -19.83
C HIS A 22 7.31 5.43 -20.38
N LEU A 23 6.49 4.59 -21.02
CA LEU A 23 5.12 4.97 -21.41
C LEU A 23 4.20 5.17 -20.20
N TRP A 24 4.51 4.50 -19.09
CA TRP A 24 3.76 4.56 -17.84
C TRP A 24 4.70 5.01 -16.71
N THR A 25 5.04 6.28 -16.69
CA THR A 25 6.06 6.85 -15.79
C THR A 25 5.79 6.60 -14.29
N LEU A 26 4.52 6.37 -13.91
CA LEU A 26 4.14 5.99 -12.55
C LEU A 26 4.80 4.66 -12.11
N SER A 27 5.08 3.74 -13.04
CA SER A 27 5.76 2.46 -12.76
C SER A 27 7.18 2.64 -12.19
N ALA A 28 7.81 3.80 -12.37
CA ALA A 28 9.11 4.10 -11.76
C ALA A 28 9.09 4.02 -10.22
N LEU A 29 7.91 4.15 -9.59
CA LEU A 29 7.73 4.00 -8.15
C LEU A 29 8.08 2.60 -7.64
N GLN A 30 8.05 1.56 -8.49
CA GLN A 30 8.47 0.21 -8.11
C GLN A 30 9.92 0.16 -7.62
N ASN A 31 10.78 1.08 -8.09
CA ASN A 31 12.18 1.17 -7.69
C ASN A 31 12.41 2.12 -6.50
N HIS A 32 11.37 2.77 -5.99
CA HIS A 32 11.51 3.73 -4.91
C HIS A 32 11.40 3.01 -3.55
N PRO A 33 12.36 3.19 -2.62
CA PRO A 33 12.43 2.42 -1.37
C PRO A 33 11.23 2.64 -0.44
N TRP A 34 10.58 3.82 -0.52
CA TRP A 34 9.44 4.19 0.34
C TRP A 34 8.27 4.72 -0.48
N ALA A 35 7.74 3.91 -1.40
CA ALA A 35 6.57 4.29 -2.19
C ALA A 35 5.27 4.00 -1.42
N LEU A 36 4.38 5.00 -1.35
CA LEU A 36 3.01 4.83 -0.86
C LEU A 36 2.02 5.37 -1.90
N ILE A 37 1.04 4.55 -2.26
CA ILE A 37 -0.03 4.90 -3.19
C ILE A 37 -1.36 4.73 -2.46
N VAL A 38 -2.14 5.80 -2.38
CA VAL A 38 -3.47 5.81 -1.78
C VAL A 38 -4.50 5.80 -2.91
N VAL A 39 -5.46 4.89 -2.84
CA VAL A 39 -6.39 4.59 -3.94
C VAL A 39 -7.82 4.49 -3.42
N ASP A 40 -8.80 4.97 -4.17
CA ASP A 40 -10.23 4.69 -3.91
C ASP A 40 -10.69 3.38 -4.58
N GLU A 41 -11.84 2.85 -4.18
CA GLU A 41 -12.32 1.56 -4.71
C GLU A 41 -12.54 1.63 -6.24
N ASP A 42 -13.04 2.75 -6.76
CA ASP A 42 -13.32 2.93 -8.20
C ASP A 42 -12.05 2.86 -9.06
N ALA A 43 -10.91 3.36 -8.57
CA ALA A 43 -9.63 3.26 -9.28
C ALA A 43 -9.05 1.84 -9.28
N THR A 44 -9.60 0.89 -8.52
CA THR A 44 -9.13 -0.51 -8.52
C THR A 44 -9.78 -1.40 -9.58
N ALA A 45 -10.71 -0.87 -10.38
CA ALA A 45 -11.54 -1.66 -11.29
C ALA A 45 -10.78 -2.53 -12.32
N GLU A 46 -9.57 -2.10 -12.74
CA GLU A 46 -8.74 -2.82 -13.73
C GLU A 46 -7.65 -3.70 -13.08
N LEU A 47 -7.54 -3.68 -11.74
CA LEU A 47 -6.58 -4.51 -11.02
C LEU A 47 -7.08 -5.95 -10.91
N HIS A 48 -6.14 -6.90 -10.81
CA HIS A 48 -6.50 -8.26 -10.47
C HIS A 48 -7.06 -8.33 -9.04
N VAL A 49 -8.10 -9.15 -8.86
CA VAL A 49 -8.74 -9.38 -7.55
C VAL A 49 -7.73 -9.83 -6.49
N LYS A 50 -6.70 -10.59 -6.88
CA LYS A 50 -5.64 -11.04 -5.97
C LYS A 50 -4.79 -9.87 -5.45
N THR A 51 -4.46 -8.92 -6.33
CA THR A 51 -3.68 -7.72 -6.00
C THR A 51 -4.42 -6.87 -4.97
N VAL A 52 -5.70 -6.60 -5.21
CA VAL A 52 -6.54 -5.83 -4.29
C VAL A 52 -6.68 -6.54 -2.93
N LYS A 53 -6.93 -7.85 -2.92
CA LYS A 53 -7.04 -8.63 -1.68
C LYS A 53 -5.74 -8.66 -0.88
N TYR A 54 -4.60 -8.72 -1.55
CA TYR A 54 -3.30 -8.70 -0.90
C TYR A 54 -3.07 -7.38 -0.15
N PHE A 55 -3.26 -6.23 -0.81
CA PHE A 55 -3.06 -4.93 -0.16
C PHE A 55 -4.07 -4.65 0.96
N LYS A 56 -5.36 -5.01 0.77
CA LYS A 56 -6.37 -4.92 1.85
C LYS A 56 -6.02 -5.78 3.07
N SER A 57 -5.37 -6.93 2.85
CA SER A 57 -4.86 -7.76 3.95
C SER A 57 -3.73 -7.09 4.71
N ILE A 58 -2.83 -6.38 4.02
CA ILE A 58 -1.71 -5.67 4.64
C ILE A 58 -2.24 -4.49 5.47
N GLU A 59 -3.17 -3.71 4.91
CA GLU A 59 -3.81 -2.59 5.63
C GLU A 59 -4.46 -3.05 6.93
N ARG A 60 -5.18 -4.18 6.90
CA ARG A 60 -5.76 -4.75 8.12
C ARG A 60 -4.71 -5.10 9.18
N VAL A 61 -3.59 -5.68 8.78
CA VAL A 61 -2.49 -6.00 9.72
C VAL A 61 -1.90 -4.71 10.29
N GLN A 62 -1.76 -3.67 9.47
CA GLN A 62 -1.30 -2.36 9.91
C GLN A 62 -2.24 -1.76 10.97
N ASP A 63 -3.56 -1.82 10.77
CA ASP A 63 -4.55 -1.35 11.73
C ASP A 63 -4.48 -2.11 13.06
N GLU A 64 -4.30 -3.44 13.01
CA GLU A 64 -4.16 -4.30 14.20
C GLU A 64 -2.88 -3.95 15.00
N VAL A 65 -1.79 -3.68 14.29
CA VAL A 65 -0.52 -3.23 14.89
C VAL A 65 -0.67 -1.85 15.52
N GLU A 66 -1.31 -0.90 14.85
CA GLU A 66 -1.53 0.45 15.37
C GLU A 66 -2.38 0.44 16.65
N GLN A 67 -3.46 -0.35 16.67
CA GLN A 67 -4.27 -0.55 17.88
C GLN A 67 -3.46 -1.10 19.05
N ARG A 68 -2.55 -2.04 18.79
CA ARG A 68 -1.67 -2.60 19.82
C ARG A 68 -0.71 -1.54 20.37
N HIS A 69 -0.09 -0.75 19.51
CA HIS A 69 0.79 0.36 19.92
C HIS A 69 0.02 1.40 20.75
N ASP A 70 -1.20 1.73 20.37
CA ASP A 70 -2.04 2.66 21.13
C ASP A 70 -2.36 2.14 22.53
N LEU A 71 -2.63 0.83 22.68
CA LEU A 71 -2.85 0.19 23.97
C LEU A 71 -1.58 0.19 24.84
N LEU A 72 -0.41 -0.09 24.25
CA LEU A 72 0.86 -0.09 24.97
C LEU A 72 1.23 1.32 25.46
N ARG A 73 1.01 2.34 24.62
CA ARG A 73 1.17 3.75 25.01
C ARG A 73 0.25 4.13 26.18
N GLN A 74 -1.01 3.69 26.17
CA GLN A 74 -1.94 3.93 27.29
C GLN A 74 -1.50 3.27 28.59
N GLN A 75 -0.80 2.13 28.50
CA GLN A 75 -0.28 1.39 29.65
C GLN A 75 1.09 1.91 30.13
N GLY A 76 1.67 2.91 29.44
CA GLY A 76 2.97 3.50 29.82
C GLY A 76 4.17 2.58 29.56
N ILE A 77 4.01 1.56 28.71
CA ILE A 77 5.08 0.64 28.31
C ILE A 77 5.73 1.21 27.05
N ALA A 78 7.04 1.42 27.06
CA ALA A 78 7.78 1.88 25.88
C ALA A 78 7.86 0.76 24.84
N ASP A 79 7.52 1.07 23.59
CA ASP A 79 7.67 0.15 22.46
C ASP A 79 9.17 -0.08 22.18
N GLU A 80 9.73 -1.24 22.55
CA GLU A 80 11.14 -1.57 22.30
C GLU A 80 11.43 -2.20 20.93
N ASP A 81 10.43 -2.51 20.10
CA ASP A 81 10.67 -3.15 18.79
C ASP A 81 10.27 -2.27 17.61
N ASN A 82 11.23 -1.45 17.16
CA ASN A 82 11.11 -0.60 15.98
C ASN A 82 11.37 -1.40 14.68
N GLN A 83 10.71 -2.55 14.51
CA GLN A 83 10.91 -3.42 13.35
C GLN A 83 9.60 -4.06 12.86
N VAL A 84 8.60 -3.25 12.56
CA VAL A 84 7.49 -3.66 11.70
C VAL A 84 7.75 -3.15 10.29
N GLY A 85 8.09 -4.08 9.38
CA GLY A 85 8.30 -3.80 7.96
C GLY A 85 9.63 -4.27 7.37
N SER A 86 10.35 -5.22 7.99
CA SER A 86 11.38 -5.92 7.23
C SER A 86 10.70 -6.88 6.25
N MET A 87 10.66 -6.46 4.99
CA MET A 87 10.37 -7.33 3.86
C MET A 87 11.68 -8.01 3.46
N GLU A 88 12.21 -8.82 4.38
CA GLU A 88 13.19 -9.87 4.07
C GLU A 88 12.45 -11.19 3.82
#